data_AF-A0A951GCL3-F1
#
_entry.id   AF-A0A951GCL3-F1
#
_cell.length_a   1.000
_cell.length_b   1.000
_cell.length_c   1.000
_cell.angle_alpha   90.00
_cell.angle_beta   90.00
_cell.angle_gamma   90.00
#
_symmetry.space_group_name_H-M   'P 1'
#
loop_
_entity.id
_entity.type
_entity.pdbx_description
1 polymer ?
#
loop_
_entity_poly.entity_id
_entity_poly.type
_entity_poly.pdbx_seq_one_letter_code
_entity_poly.pdbx_strand_id
1 'polypeptide(L)'
;MGELFERARAYLAALEAERQAALALSEQKAEEAKLTKARQEGFQAALAMLGREIAVDNDGAPAKQPGRRRGRRPIRQMILRELSFSGQTMTAAQIARAIDYHPERTQTALERMEKAGQLLRSEGDRWAARIHTQVNGHAVQAGKGNPPAPPDG
;
A
#
# COMPACT_ATOMS: atom_id res chain seq x y z
N MET A 1 -46.96 45.33 11.70
CA MET A 1 -46.28 45.41 10.39
C MET A 1 -44.74 45.37 10.51
N GLY A 2 -44.11 46.11 11.44
CA GLY A 2 -42.64 46.13 11.57
C GLY A 2 -41.96 44.79 11.92
N GLU A 3 -42.53 44.00 12.83
CA GLU A 3 -41.93 42.72 13.27
C GLU A 3 -41.84 41.66 12.16
N LEU A 4 -42.80 41.65 11.23
CA LEU A 4 -42.80 40.72 10.09
C LEU A 4 -41.66 41.03 9.12
N PHE A 5 -41.37 42.31 8.89
CA PHE A 5 -40.26 42.73 8.05
C PHE A 5 -38.91 42.43 8.70
N GLU A 6 -38.77 42.63 10.01
CA GLU A 6 -37.55 42.27 10.74
C GLU A 6 -37.31 40.76 10.74
N ARG A 7 -38.36 39.96 10.94
CA ARG A 7 -38.25 38.50 10.85
C ARG A 7 -37.88 38.02 9.44
N ALA A 8 -38.45 38.65 8.40
CA ALA A 8 -38.10 38.34 7.02
C ALA A 8 -36.63 38.70 6.71
N ARG A 9 -36.14 39.84 7.20
CA ARG A 9 -34.73 40.24 7.08
C ARG A 9 -33.79 39.27 7.79
N ALA A 10 -34.10 38.90 9.03
CA ALA A 10 -33.32 37.94 9.78
C ALA A 10 -33.26 36.56 9.09
N TYR A 11 -34.38 36.11 8.51
CA TYR A 11 -34.44 34.86 7.77
C TYR A 11 -33.59 34.89 6.49
N LEU A 12 -33.65 35.98 5.73
CA LEU A 12 -32.81 36.15 4.54
C LEU A 12 -31.32 36.20 4.89
N ALA A 13 -30.95 36.93 5.94
CA ALA A 13 -29.57 37.00 6.42
C ALA A 13 -29.05 35.62 6.86
N ALA A 14 -29.88 34.80 7.51
CA ALA A 14 -29.50 33.44 7.89
C ALA A 14 -29.26 32.53 6.67
N LEU A 15 -30.12 32.62 5.64
CA LEU A 15 -29.94 31.87 4.38
C LEU A 15 -28.69 32.31 3.62
N GLU A 16 -28.39 33.61 3.60
CA GLU A 16 -27.17 34.13 2.97
C GLU A 16 -25.92 33.64 3.72
N ALA A 17 -25.95 33.63 5.05
CA ALA A 17 -24.86 33.10 5.86
C ALA A 17 -24.65 31.59 5.62
N GLU A 18 -25.73 30.81 5.54
CA GLU A 18 -25.66 29.38 5.26
C GLU A 18 -25.11 29.10 3.85
N ARG A 19 -25.53 29.89 2.86
CA ARG A 19 -24.99 29.82 1.49
C ARG A 19 -23.49 30.13 1.45
N GLN A 20 -23.06 31.18 2.14
CA GLN A 20 -21.64 31.55 2.20
C GLN A 20 -20.81 30.46 2.89
N ALA A 21 -21.31 29.88 3.98
CA ALA A 21 -20.66 28.77 4.66
C ALA A 21 -20.52 27.54 3.75
N ALA A 22 -21.56 27.20 2.98
CA ALA A 22 -21.52 26.10 2.02
C ALA A 22 -20.49 26.32 0.90
N LEU A 23 -20.37 27.55 0.40
CA LEU A 23 -19.37 27.90 -0.61
C LEU A 23 -17.94 27.79 -0.06
N ALA A 24 -17.68 28.32 1.13
CA ALA A 24 -16.36 28.22 1.77
C ALA A 24 -15.94 26.76 2.01
N LEU A 25 -16.86 25.91 2.47
CA LEU A 25 -16.61 24.47 2.61
C LEU A 25 -16.33 23.78 1.27
N SER A 26 -17.00 24.21 0.20
CA SER A 26 -16.76 23.68 -1.15
C SER A 26 -15.38 24.08 -1.67
N GLU A 27 -14.96 25.32 -1.45
CA GLU A 27 -13.65 25.82 -1.86
C GLU A 27 -12.53 25.08 -1.12
N GLN A 28 -12.63 24.93 0.20
CA GLN A 28 -11.67 24.17 0.98
C GLN A 28 -11.52 22.73 0.46
N LYS A 29 -12.63 22.04 0.18
CA LYS A 29 -12.60 20.69 -0.39
C LYS A 29 -11.96 20.65 -1.77
N ALA A 30 -12.18 21.67 -2.60
CA ALA A 30 -11.55 21.78 -3.91
C ALA A 30 -10.03 21.96 -3.81
N GLU A 31 -9.54 22.69 -2.80
CA GLU A 31 -8.11 22.82 -2.54
C GLU A 31 -7.48 21.51 -2.03
N GLU A 32 -8.14 20.81 -1.11
CA GLU A 32 -7.70 19.49 -0.63
C GLU A 32 -7.65 18.45 -1.77
N ALA A 33 -8.60 18.52 -2.71
CA ALA A 33 -8.61 17.67 -3.90
C ALA A 33 -7.41 17.94 -4.81
N LYS A 34 -6.98 19.19 -4.97
CA LYS A 34 -5.76 19.53 -5.73
C LYS A 34 -4.52 18.92 -5.09
N LEU A 35 -4.40 18.99 -3.77
CA LEU A 35 -3.25 18.40 -3.05
C LEU A 35 -3.20 16.88 -3.21
N THR A 36 -4.35 16.21 -3.10
CA THR A 36 -4.46 14.77 -3.33
C THR A 36 -4.10 14.39 -4.75
N LYS A 37 -4.57 15.15 -5.75
CA LYS A 37 -4.25 14.93 -7.16
C LYS A 37 -2.75 15.02 -7.41
N ALA A 38 -2.07 16.05 -6.89
CA ALA A 38 -0.62 16.19 -7.01
C ALA A 38 0.14 15.00 -6.40
N ARG A 39 -0.33 14.46 -5.26
CA ARG A 39 0.26 13.24 -4.66
C ARG A 39 0.07 12.01 -5.54
N GLN A 40 -1.11 11.83 -6.13
CA GLN A 40 -1.40 10.72 -7.04
C GLN A 40 -0.53 10.78 -8.29
N GLU A 41 -0.37 11.97 -8.88
CA GLU A 41 0.51 12.19 -10.03
C GLU A 41 1.98 11.87 -9.69
N GLY A 42 2.47 12.30 -8.52
CA GLY A 42 3.81 11.94 -8.05
C GLY A 42 4.00 10.44 -7.84
N PHE A 43 2.99 9.75 -7.30
CA PHE A 43 3.01 8.29 -7.15
C PHE A 43 3.01 7.58 -8.52
N GLN A 44 2.19 8.03 -9.46
CA GLN A 44 2.18 7.50 -10.83
C GLN A 44 3.53 7.73 -11.53
N ALA A 45 4.14 8.90 -11.37
CA ALA A 45 5.47 9.19 -11.91
C ALA A 45 6.53 8.25 -11.32
N ALA A 46 6.50 7.99 -10.01
CA ALA A 46 7.41 7.05 -9.36
C ALA A 46 7.22 5.62 -9.87
N LEU A 47 5.98 5.17 -10.07
CA LEU A 47 5.70 3.86 -10.67
C LEU A 47 6.19 3.76 -12.12
N ALA A 48 6.06 4.82 -12.91
CA ALA A 48 6.57 4.86 -14.27
C ALA A 48 8.11 4.78 -14.32
N MET A 49 8.80 5.42 -13.37
CA MET A 49 10.26 5.30 -13.23
C MET A 49 10.68 3.88 -12.80
N LEU A 50 9.98 3.28 -11.83
CA LEU A 50 10.22 1.90 -11.41
C LEU A 50 10.00 0.89 -12.55
N GLY A 51 8.95 1.09 -13.36
CA GLY A 51 8.69 0.25 -14.54
C GLY A 51 9.75 0.39 -15.64
N ARG A 52 10.41 1.55 -15.74
CA ARG A 52 11.50 1.81 -16.69
C ARG A 52 12.83 1.19 -16.25
N GLU A 53 13.07 1.04 -14.95
CA GLU A 53 14.24 0.35 -14.41
C GLU A 53 14.14 -1.19 -14.52
N ILE A 54 12.94 -1.75 -14.64
CA ILE A 54 12.72 -3.19 -14.86
C ILE A 54 12.92 -3.57 -16.34
N ALA A 55 12.95 -2.62 -17.26
CA ALA A 55 13.28 -2.82 -18.67
C ALA A 55 14.80 -2.76 -18.91
N VAL A 56 15.54 -3.62 -18.22
CA VAL A 56 16.92 -3.99 -18.58
C VAL A 56 16.89 -5.46 -18.97
N ASP A 57 17.12 -5.69 -20.26
CA ASP A 57 17.35 -6.95 -20.98
C ASP A 57 17.46 -8.20 -20.11
N ASN A 58 16.33 -8.86 -19.85
CA ASN A 58 16.33 -10.24 -19.40
C ASN A 58 16.25 -11.15 -20.63
N ASP A 59 17.35 -11.19 -21.39
CA ASP A 59 17.61 -12.22 -22.39
C ASP A 59 18.06 -13.48 -21.64
N GLY A 60 17.10 -14.09 -20.94
CA GLY A 60 17.29 -15.18 -20.01
C GLY A 60 16.26 -16.27 -20.28
N ALA A 61 16.53 -17.06 -21.32
CA ALA A 61 16.02 -18.39 -21.65
C ALA A 61 14.57 -18.75 -21.22
N PRO A 62 13.68 -19.19 -22.13
CA PRO A 62 12.38 -19.71 -21.73
C PRO A 62 12.57 -20.99 -20.91
N ALA A 63 12.48 -20.86 -19.58
CA ALA A 63 12.40 -21.99 -18.68
C ALA A 63 11.18 -22.82 -19.08
N LYS A 64 11.44 -23.98 -19.70
CA LYS A 64 10.46 -25.01 -20.08
C LYS A 64 9.37 -25.08 -19.02
N GLN A 65 8.13 -24.74 -19.39
CA GLN A 65 6.96 -24.96 -18.53
C GLN A 65 6.87 -26.46 -18.22
N PRO A 66 7.07 -26.91 -16.97
CA PRO A 66 6.72 -28.27 -16.64
C PRO A 66 5.18 -28.37 -16.66
N GLY A 67 4.69 -29.37 -17.37
CA GLY A 67 3.29 -29.54 -17.77
C GLY A 67 2.25 -29.20 -16.70
N ARG A 68 1.10 -28.69 -17.17
CA ARG A 68 -0.10 -28.30 -16.42
C ARG A 68 -0.54 -29.39 -15.42
N ARG A 69 0.12 -29.44 -14.27
CA ARG A 69 -0.44 -30.06 -13.06
C ARG A 69 -1.60 -29.18 -12.64
N ARG A 70 -2.79 -29.77 -12.40
CA ARG A 70 -3.95 -29.07 -11.81
C ARG A 70 -3.45 -28.06 -10.78
N GLY A 71 -3.63 -26.77 -11.06
CA GLY A 71 -2.99 -25.70 -10.31
C GLY A 71 -3.22 -25.89 -8.82
N ARG A 72 -2.16 -26.24 -8.08
CA ARG A 72 -2.24 -26.27 -6.62
C ARG A 72 -2.66 -24.87 -6.19
N ARG A 73 -3.79 -24.75 -5.47
CA ARG A 73 -4.18 -23.47 -4.87
C ARG A 73 -2.99 -22.91 -4.08
N PRO A 74 -2.55 -21.67 -4.34
CA PRO A 74 -1.32 -21.13 -3.76
C PRO A 74 -1.55 -20.73 -2.29
N ILE A 75 -1.63 -21.73 -1.40
CA ILE A 75 -1.99 -21.55 0.02
C ILE A 75 -1.15 -20.48 0.72
N ARG A 76 0.15 -20.40 0.43
CA ARG A 76 1.04 -19.38 1.02
C ARG A 76 0.62 -17.96 0.66
N GLN A 77 0.24 -17.75 -0.59
CA GLN A 77 -0.22 -16.44 -1.07
C GLN A 77 -1.58 -16.08 -0.45
N MET A 78 -2.47 -17.07 -0.30
CA MET A 78 -3.76 -16.86 0.37
C MET A 78 -3.56 -16.46 1.84
N ILE A 79 -2.69 -17.16 2.57
CA ILE A 79 -2.34 -16.84 3.97
C ILE A 79 -1.74 -15.43 4.08
N LEU A 80 -0.76 -15.08 3.24
CA LEU A 80 -0.14 -13.75 3.27
C LEU A 80 -1.16 -12.66 2.96
N ARG A 81 -1.97 -12.84 1.92
CA ARG A 81 -3.00 -11.88 1.55
C ARG A 81 -3.99 -11.66 2.69
N GLU A 82 -4.43 -12.73 3.34
CA GLU A 82 -5.39 -12.65 4.44
C GLU A 82 -4.81 -11.92 5.65
N LEU A 83 -3.61 -12.31 6.09
CA LEU A 83 -2.94 -11.68 7.24
C LEU A 83 -2.55 -10.23 6.96
N SER A 84 -2.18 -9.89 5.72
CA SER A 84 -1.90 -8.52 5.32
C SER A 84 -3.17 -7.68 5.22
N PHE A 85 -4.29 -8.26 4.76
CA PHE A 85 -5.56 -7.56 4.63
C PHE A 85 -6.22 -7.32 5.99
N SER A 86 -6.20 -8.31 6.89
CA SER A 86 -6.78 -8.17 8.22
C SER A 86 -5.91 -7.31 9.14
N GLY A 87 -4.59 -7.31 8.95
CA GLY A 87 -3.63 -6.62 9.82
C GLY A 87 -3.61 -7.14 11.26
N GLN A 88 -4.27 -8.27 11.53
CA GLN A 88 -4.44 -8.84 12.86
C GLN A 88 -3.72 -10.18 12.99
N THR A 89 -3.31 -10.52 14.21
CA THR A 89 -2.79 -11.85 14.53
C THR A 89 -3.95 -12.85 14.60
N MET A 90 -3.88 -13.92 13.81
CA MET A 90 -4.97 -14.90 13.68
C MET A 90 -4.48 -16.31 14.05
N THR A 91 -5.36 -17.12 14.63
CA THR A 91 -5.06 -18.55 14.86
C THR A 91 -5.13 -19.33 13.54
N ALA A 92 -4.49 -20.49 13.48
CA ALA A 92 -4.52 -21.34 12.29
C ALA A 92 -5.94 -21.71 11.84
N ALA A 93 -6.87 -21.92 12.79
CA ALA A 93 -8.27 -22.21 12.50
C ALA A 93 -9.00 -21.00 11.88
N GLN A 94 -8.74 -19.79 12.37
CA GLN A 94 -9.30 -18.57 11.81
C GLN A 94 -8.79 -18.32 10.39
N ILE A 95 -7.49 -18.51 10.17
CA ILE A 95 -6.88 -18.38 8.84
C ILE A 95 -7.48 -19.41 7.89
N ALA A 96 -7.50 -20.69 8.28
CA ALA A 96 -8.05 -21.78 7.48
C ALA A 96 -9.50 -21.52 7.06
N ARG A 97 -10.33 -20.98 7.97
CA ARG A 97 -11.70 -20.58 7.68
C ARG A 97 -11.78 -19.42 6.70
N ALA A 98 -10.95 -18.38 6.89
CA ALA A 98 -10.93 -17.21 6.03
C ALA A 98 -10.49 -17.53 4.59
N ILE A 99 -9.55 -18.47 4.43
CA ILE A 99 -9.05 -18.90 3.12
C ILE A 99 -9.79 -20.10 2.53
N ASP A 100 -10.87 -20.57 3.17
CA ASP A 100 -11.63 -21.77 2.80
C ASP A 100 -10.72 -22.99 2.53
N TYR A 101 -9.97 -23.39 3.56
CA TYR A 101 -8.97 -24.45 3.46
C TYR A 101 -8.92 -25.35 4.69
N HIS A 102 -8.29 -26.52 4.55
CA HIS A 102 -8.20 -27.50 5.63
C HIS A 102 -7.28 -27.00 6.77
N PRO A 103 -7.72 -27.05 8.05
CA PRO A 103 -6.96 -26.50 9.18
C PRO A 103 -5.59 -27.15 9.35
N GLU A 104 -5.49 -28.48 9.32
CA GLU A 104 -4.21 -29.19 9.43
C GLU A 104 -3.19 -28.81 8.34
N ARG A 105 -3.65 -28.69 7.09
CA ARG A 105 -2.78 -28.29 5.99
C ARG A 105 -2.38 -26.82 6.07
N THR A 106 -3.26 -25.98 6.62
CA THR A 106 -2.97 -24.57 6.91
C THR A 106 -1.88 -24.49 7.98
N GLN A 107 -2.01 -25.26 9.07
CA GLN A 107 -1.01 -25.36 10.13
C GLN A 107 0.37 -25.76 9.58
N THR A 108 0.45 -26.83 8.78
CA THR A 108 1.73 -27.25 8.16
C THR A 108 2.31 -26.16 7.24
N ALA A 109 1.46 -25.39 6.56
CA ALA A 109 1.93 -24.28 5.72
C ALA A 109 2.46 -23.12 6.56
N LEU A 110 1.77 -22.77 7.65
CA LEU A 110 2.18 -21.72 8.60
C LEU A 110 3.54 -22.03 9.22
N GLU A 111 3.75 -23.25 9.72
CA GLU A 111 5.04 -23.70 10.26
C GLU A 111 6.17 -23.63 9.24
N ARG A 112 5.89 -23.96 7.97
CA ARG A 112 6.88 -23.84 6.89
C ARG A 112 7.19 -22.38 6.56
N MET A 113 6.20 -21.51 6.63
CA MET A 113 6.35 -20.08 6.37
C MET A 113 7.06 -19.35 7.52
N GLU A 114 6.87 -19.81 8.75
CA GLU A 114 7.63 -19.39 9.94
C GLU A 114 9.11 -19.69 9.77
N LYS A 115 9.45 -20.93 9.41
CA LYS A 115 10.83 -21.36 9.15
C LYS A 115 11.48 -20.58 8.00
N ALA A 116 10.68 -20.15 7.03
CA ALA A 116 11.12 -19.28 5.94
C ALA A 116 11.21 -17.79 6.34
N GLY A 117 10.89 -17.45 7.58
CA GLY A 117 10.92 -16.09 8.11
C GLY A 117 9.82 -15.17 7.59
N GLN A 118 8.80 -15.70 6.90
CA GLN A 118 7.73 -14.93 6.27
C GLN A 118 6.60 -14.57 7.25
N LEU A 119 6.43 -15.37 8.29
CA LEU A 119 5.43 -15.17 9.34
C LEU A 119 6.11 -15.08 10.69
N LEU A 120 5.45 -14.39 11.62
CA LEU A 120 5.82 -14.34 13.02
C LEU A 120 4.75 -15.08 13.83
N ARG A 121 5.19 -15.92 14.75
CA ARG A 121 4.32 -16.56 15.75
C ARG A 121 4.36 -15.73 17.03
N SER A 122 3.20 -15.22 17.43
CA SER A 122 3.00 -14.48 18.67
C SER A 122 2.58 -15.42 19.80
N GLU A 123 2.55 -14.91 21.04
CA GLU A 123 2.01 -15.64 22.18
C GLU A 123 0.56 -16.10 21.92
N GLY A 124 0.26 -17.35 22.29
CA GLY A 124 -1.07 -17.95 22.08
C GLY A 124 -1.32 -18.52 20.68
N ASP A 125 -0.28 -18.96 19.96
CA ASP A 125 -0.38 -19.64 18.66
C ASP A 125 -1.07 -18.83 17.57
N ARG A 126 -0.90 -17.51 17.63
CA ARG A 126 -1.39 -16.59 16.62
C ARG A 126 -0.29 -16.20 15.65
N TRP A 127 -0.67 -16.06 14.39
CA TRP A 127 0.23 -15.81 13.28
C TRP A 127 0.02 -14.40 12.75
N ALA A 128 1.12 -13.71 12.48
CA ALA A 128 1.13 -12.43 11.78
C ALA A 128 2.01 -12.51 10.53
N ALA A 129 1.63 -11.76 9.48
CA ALA A 129 2.53 -11.52 8.36
C ALA A 129 3.72 -10.69 8.83
N ARG A 130 4.94 -11.12 8.45
CA ARG A 130 6.12 -10.28 8.69
C ARG A 130 6.07 -9.12 7.71
N ILE A 131 5.88 -7.91 8.22
CA ILE A 131 6.05 -6.69 7.44
C ILE A 131 7.56 -6.55 7.19
N HIS A 132 8.02 -7.01 6.02
CA HIS A 132 9.31 -6.56 5.53
C HIS A 132 9.15 -5.08 5.16
N THR A 133 9.49 -4.19 6.10
CA THR A 133 9.90 -2.85 5.71
C THR A 133 11.19 -3.03 4.91
N GLN A 134 11.07 -3.14 3.60
CA GLN A 134 12.21 -3.03 2.71
C GLN A 134 12.62 -1.55 2.74
N VAL A 135 13.28 -1.14 3.82
CA VAL A 135 13.99 0.13 3.89
C VAL A 135 15.19 -0.06 2.99
N ASN A 136 15.10 0.44 1.75
CA ASN A 136 16.23 0.49 0.83
C ASN A 136 17.29 1.42 1.44
N GLY A 137 18.13 0.86 2.30
CA GLY A 137 19.34 1.50 2.81
C GLY A 137 20.43 1.46 1.75
N HIS A 138 20.26 2.23 0.68
CA HIS A 138 21.40 2.65 -0.12
C HIS A 138 22.08 3.80 0.62
N ALA A 139 22.93 3.44 1.58
CA ALA A 139 23.94 4.34 2.10
C ALA A 139 24.80 4.82 0.92
N VAL A 140 24.76 6.13 0.68
CA VAL A 140 25.63 6.84 -0.26
C VAL A 140 27.08 6.53 0.13
N GLN A 141 27.72 5.63 -0.61
CA GLN A 141 29.16 5.44 -0.51
C GLN A 141 29.78 6.63 -1.28
N ALA A 142 30.20 7.64 -0.52
CA ALA A 142 30.89 8.81 -1.03
C ALA A 142 32.06 8.39 -1.93
N GLY A 143 32.05 8.88 -3.17
CA GLY A 143 33.03 8.57 -4.19
C GLY A 143 34.44 8.98 -3.76
N LYS A 144 35.39 8.04 -3.88
CA LYS A 144 36.81 8.38 -4.00
C LYS A 144 37.02 9.01 -5.37
N GLY A 145 37.01 10.34 -5.42
CA GLY A 145 37.47 11.10 -6.58
C GLY A 145 38.98 10.91 -6.76
N ASN A 146 39.37 10.38 -7.91
CA ASN A 146 40.74 10.39 -8.38
C ASN A 146 41.03 11.80 -8.93
N PRO A 147 42.16 12.45 -8.61
CA PRO A 147 42.46 13.78 -9.13
C PRO A 147 42.82 13.73 -10.63
N PRO A 148 42.43 14.74 -11.44
CA PRO A 148 42.78 14.78 -12.86
C PRO A 148 44.27 15.10 -13.07
N ALA A 149 44.85 14.46 -14.07
CA ALA A 149 46.22 14.66 -14.54
C ALA A 149 46.44 16.08 -15.11
N PRO A 150 47.67 16.64 -15.04
CA PRO A 150 47.97 17.96 -15.57
C PRO A 150 47.97 17.96 -17.11
N PRO A 151 47.64 19.09 -17.76
CA PRO A 151 47.78 19.22 -19.20
C PRO A 151 49.26 19.42 -19.57
N ASP A 152 49.72 18.67 -20.57
CA ASP A 152 50.99 18.93 -21.26
C ASP A 152 50.86 20.23 -22.07
N GLY A 153 51.78 21.17 -21.85
CA GLY A 153 51.90 22.43 -22.61
C GLY A 153 52.61 23.53 -21.86
#